data_AF-A0A852SQB5-F1
#
_entry.id   AF-A0A852SQB5-F1
#
_cell.length_a   1.000
_cell.length_b   1.000
_cell.length_c   1.000
_cell.angle_alpha   90.00
_cell.angle_beta   90.00
_cell.angle_gamma   90.00
#
_symmetry.space_group_name_H-M   'P 1'
#
loop_
_entity.id
_entity.type
_entity.pdbx_description
1 polymer ?
#
loop_
_entity_poly.entity_id
_entity_poly.type
_entity_poly.pdbx_seq_one_letter_code
_entity_poly.pdbx_strand_id
1 'polypeptide(L)' 'MPNQPKTPLRAFRIPEEIYDVLKAKAADEGRTVTDVVREALRDYIQRHDLG' A
#
# COMPACT_ATOMS: atom_id res chain seq x y z
N MET A 1 12.94 25.49 -1.79
CA MET A 1 13.35 24.08 -2.01
C MET A 1 12.36 23.46 -2.98
N PRO A 2 12.80 22.77 -4.05
CA PRO A 2 11.87 22.14 -4.97
C PRO A 2 11.22 20.95 -4.26
N ASN A 3 9.96 21.11 -3.83
CA ASN A 3 9.17 20.01 -3.33
C ASN A 3 8.93 19.06 -4.50
N GLN A 4 9.57 17.88 -4.49
CA GLN A 4 9.20 16.79 -5.41
C GLN A 4 7.67 16.61 -5.33
N PRO A 5 7.00 16.36 -6.46
CA PRO A 5 5.56 16.15 -6.44
C PRO A 5 5.27 14.96 -5.54
N LYS A 6 4.64 15.23 -4.39
CA LYS A 6 4.23 14.19 -3.44
C LYS A 6 3.19 13.33 -4.14
N THR A 7 3.37 12.00 -4.10
CA THR A 7 2.33 11.08 -4.55
C THR A 7 1.00 11.47 -3.90
N PRO A 8 -0.09 11.61 -4.67
CA PRO A 8 -1.38 11.99 -4.11
C PRO A 8 -1.81 11.01 -3.02
N LEU A 9 -2.27 11.55 -1.88
CA LEU A 9 -2.84 10.74 -0.81
C LEU A 9 -4.22 10.25 -1.21
N ARG A 10 -4.46 8.95 -1.08
CA ARG A 10 -5.77 8.32 -1.27
C ARG A 10 -6.12 7.59 0.02
N ALA A 11 -7.30 7.85 0.57
CA ALA A 11 -7.80 7.19 1.76
C ALA A 11 -8.92 6.21 1.39
N PHE A 12 -8.89 5.02 1.99
CA PHE A 12 -9.93 4.00 1.86
C PHE A 12 -10.11 3.33 3.22
N ARG A 13 -11.28 2.70 3.43
CA ARG A 13 -11.57 2.00 4.68
C ARG A 13 -10.91 0.63 4.67
N ILE A 14 -10.28 0.27 5.78
CA ILE A 14 -9.72 -1.04 6.05
C ILE A 14 -10.19 -1.42 7.46
N PRO A 15 -10.69 -2.65 7.68
CA PRO A 15 -10.92 -3.15 9.03
C PRO A 15 -9.65 -3.04 9.88
N GLU A 16 -9.79 -2.63 11.14
CA GLU A 16 -8.66 -2.35 12.03
C GLU A 16 -7.80 -3.60 12.24
N GLU A 17 -8.43 -4.76 12.40
CA GLU A 17 -7.77 -6.04 12.58
C GLU A 17 -6.90 -6.43 11.37
N ILE A 18 -7.29 -6.04 10.15
CA ILE A 18 -6.50 -6.29 8.95
C ILE A 18 -5.31 -5.32 8.91
N TYR A 19 -5.53 -4.06 9.27
CA TYR A 19 -4.47 -3.05 9.26
C TYR A 19 -3.37 -3.38 10.27
N ASP A 20 -3.71 -3.81 11.47
CA ASP A 20 -2.75 -4.15 12.52
C ASP A 20 -1.87 -5.34 12.12
N VAL A 21 -2.49 -6.40 11.59
CA VAL A 21 -1.77 -7.57 11.08
C VAL A 21 -0.85 -7.18 9.91
N LEU A 22 -1.36 -6.38 8.97
CA LEU A 22 -0.57 -5.87 7.83
C LEU A 22 0.62 -5.03 8.30
N LYS A 23 0.42 -4.14 9.26
CA LYS A 23 1.46 -3.26 9.81
C LYS A 23 2.55 -4.05 10.51
N ALA A 24 2.18 -5.04 11.34
CA ALA A 24 3.14 -5.90 12.01
C ALA A 24 3.99 -6.67 11.01
N LYS A 25 3.35 -7.35 10.03
CA LYS A 25 4.06 -8.11 9.00
C LYS A 25 4.97 -7.23 8.13
N ALA A 26 4.50 -6.04 7.75
CA ALA A 26 5.32 -5.10 6.97
C ALA A 26 6.57 -4.69 7.75
N ALA A 27 6.43 -4.40 9.05
CA ALA A 27 7.55 -4.05 9.90
C ALA A 27 8.55 -5.20 10.05
N ASP A 28 8.08 -6.43 10.24
CA ASP A 28 8.92 -7.64 10.32
C ASP A 28 9.73 -7.86 9.03
N GLU A 29 9.18 -7.46 7.88
CA GLU A 29 9.83 -7.53 6.57
C GLU A 29 10.70 -6.31 6.24
N GLY A 30 10.80 -5.32 7.13
CA GLY A 30 11.54 -4.07 6.90
C GLY A 30 10.87 -3.15 5.86
N ARG A 31 9.56 -3.28 5.68
CA ARG A 31 8.74 -2.56 4.69
C ARG A 31 7.75 -1.62 5.38
N THR A 32 7.21 -0.65 4.63
CA THR A 32 6.07 0.15 5.09
C THR A 32 4.75 -0.44 4.61
N VAL A 33 3.65 -0.12 5.30
CA VAL A 33 2.29 -0.44 4.81
C VAL A 33 2.05 0.10 3.41
N THR A 34 2.60 1.28 3.09
CA THR A 34 2.52 1.88 1.76
C THR A 34 3.18 1.01 0.69
N ASP A 35 4.34 0.41 0.99
CA ASP A 35 5.05 -0.46 0.05
C ASP A 35 4.24 -1.72 -0.25
N VAL A 36 3.65 -2.32 0.79
CA VAL A 36 2.83 -3.54 0.64
C VAL A 36 1.56 -3.24 -0.14
N VAL A 37 0.84 -2.17 0.20
CA VAL A 37 -0.39 -1.77 -0.52
C VAL A 37 -0.07 -1.45 -1.98
N ARG A 38 1.04 -0.77 -2.26
CA ARG A 38 1.45 -0.45 -3.64
C ARG A 38 1.72 -1.70 -4.47
N GLU A 39 2.43 -2.68 -3.91
CA GLU A 39 2.70 -3.96 -4.57
C GLU A 39 1.39 -4.73 -4.80
N ALA A 40 0.57 -4.89 -3.77
CA ALA A 40 -0.71 -5.60 -3.87
C ALA A 40 -1.64 -5.01 -4.93
N LEU A 41 -1.69 -3.68 -5.06
CA LEU A 41 -2.46 -3.00 -6.11
C LEU A 41 -1.89 -3.26 -7.50
N ARG A 42 -0.56 -3.23 -7.68
CA ARG A 42 0.08 -3.56 -8.97
C ARG A 42 -0.20 -5.00 -9.38
N ASP A 43 -0.04 -5.93 -8.45
CA ASP A 43 -0.32 -7.34 -8.65
C ASP A 43 -1.79 -7.58 -9.01
N TYR A 44 -2.70 -6.89 -8.33
CA TYR A 44 -4.12 -6.97 -8.63
C TYR A 44 -4.41 -6.51 -10.06
N ILE A 45 -3.85 -5.36 -10.49
CA ILE A 45 -4.01 -4.87 -11.87
C ILE A 45 -3.45 -5.88 -12.88
N GLN A 46 -2.25 -6.42 -12.65
CA GLN A 46 -1.62 -7.39 -13.55
C GLN A 46 -2.41 -8.70 -13.66
N ARG A 47 -2.96 -9.18 -12.54
CA ARG A 47 -3.76 -10.42 -12.52
C ARG A 47 -5.12 -10.26 -13.19
N HIS A 48 -5.68 -9.05 -13.18
CA HIS A 48 -7.04 -8.79 -13.61
C HIS A 48 -7.16 -8.04 -14.93
N ASP A 49 -6.04 -7.81 -15.64
CA ASP A 49 -5.92 -7.06 -16.90
C ASP A 49 -7.10 -6.10 -17.09
N LEU A 50 -7.11 -5.05 -16.26
CA LEU A 50 -8.13 -4.01 -16.33
C LEU A 50 -7.89 -3.27 -17.66
N GLY A 51 -8.54 -3.75 -18.72
CA GLY A 51 -8.33 -3.34 -20.11
C GLY A 51 -8.37 -1.84 -20.37
#